data_AF-A0A3B8RTM7-F1
#
_entry.id   AF-A0A3B8RTM7-F1
#
_cell.length_a   1.000
_cell.length_b   1.000
_cell.length_c   1.000
_cell.angle_alpha   90.00
_cell.angle_beta   90.00
_cell.angle_gamma   90.00
#
_symmetry.space_group_name_H-M   'P 1'
#
loop_
_entity.id
_entity.type
_entity.pdbx_description
1 polymer ?
#
loop_
_entity_poly.entity_id
_entity_poly.type
_entity_poly.pdbx_seq_one_letter_code
_entity_poly.pdbx_strand_id
1 'polypeptide(L)'
;MDLFKRFKRKCPDGTIHWVYRNINDAFPLIVADVDASVNSKVSLEDVAQTELGAKYSTKIKGLLFELDSANQNIMIEFRAVYSVYQGEPCGNAKFFSAKIAEIIEDHKNLRHLKTKIEGLVSILGANGISEKGFVNAYLDITNSYGKYVPKQATQAKVHEMAEESLDWQKTKKGGNDEDN
;
A
#
# COMPACT_ATOMS: atom_id res chain seq x y z
N MET A 1 9.61 -1.68 33.92
CA MET A 1 8.26 -1.49 33.33
C MET A 1 7.72 -0.17 33.86
N ASP A 2 7.51 0.79 32.97
CA ASP A 2 7.21 2.17 33.35
C ASP A 2 5.73 2.33 33.74
N LEU A 3 5.44 2.30 35.04
CA LEU A 3 4.09 2.29 35.62
C LEU A 3 3.25 3.53 35.25
N PHE A 4 3.88 4.62 34.80
CA PHE A 4 3.20 5.86 34.44
C PHE A 4 2.62 5.88 33.02
N LYS A 5 3.05 4.96 32.14
CA LYS A 5 2.59 4.94 30.73
C LYS A 5 1.16 4.43 30.56
N ARG A 6 0.63 3.69 31.54
CA ARG A 6 -0.70 3.07 31.48
C ARG A 6 -1.53 3.41 32.71
N PHE A 7 -2.84 3.33 32.57
CA PHE A 7 -3.77 3.31 33.69
C PHE A 7 -4.66 2.07 33.64
N LYS A 8 -5.12 1.66 34.81
CA LYS A 8 -6.00 0.50 34.99
C LYS A 8 -7.44 1.00 35.08
N ARG A 9 -8.33 0.45 34.26
CA ARG A 9 -9.79 0.68 34.37
C ARG A 9 -10.45 -0.61 34.81
N LYS A 10 -11.13 -0.60 35.95
CA LYS A 10 -11.98 -1.70 36.39
C LYS A 10 -13.39 -1.46 35.84
N CYS A 11 -13.94 -2.44 35.16
CA CYS A 11 -15.26 -2.35 34.53
C CYS A 11 -16.36 -2.89 35.46
N PRO A 12 -17.63 -2.51 35.23
CA PRO A 12 -18.76 -2.95 36.05
C PRO A 12 -18.96 -4.48 36.06
N ASP A 13 -18.55 -5.15 34.98
CA ASP A 13 -18.56 -6.61 34.85
C ASP A 13 -17.40 -7.31 35.60
N GLY A 14 -16.55 -6.55 36.30
CA GLY A 14 -15.40 -7.06 37.04
C GLY A 14 -14.12 -7.19 36.21
N THR A 15 -14.18 -6.98 34.88
CA THR A 15 -13.00 -7.03 34.01
C THR A 15 -12.06 -5.85 34.27
N ILE A 16 -10.82 -6.01 33.85
CA ILE A 16 -9.75 -5.02 34.02
C ILE A 16 -9.13 -4.74 32.67
N HIS A 17 -9.15 -3.48 32.27
CA HIS A 17 -8.50 -3.00 31.06
C HIS A 17 -7.26 -2.17 31.40
N TRP A 18 -6.15 -2.49 30.75
CA TRP A 18 -4.93 -1.68 30.78
C TRP A 18 -4.92 -0.77 29.56
N VAL A 19 -4.86 0.54 29.80
CA VAL A 19 -4.97 1.55 28.75
C VAL A 19 -3.72 2.43 28.80
N TYR A 20 -3.00 2.53 27.69
CA TYR A 20 -1.91 3.48 27.51
C TYR A 20 -2.44 4.91 27.49
N ARG A 21 -1.73 5.79 28.19
CA ARG A 21 -2.01 7.23 28.21
C ARG A 21 -1.61 7.91 26.90
N ASN A 22 -0.49 7.46 26.33
CA ASN A 22 0.02 7.94 25.06
C ASN A 22 -0.26 6.90 23.97
N ILE A 23 -0.93 7.35 22.92
CA ILE A 23 -1.34 6.53 21.78
C ILE A 23 -0.16 5.96 21.00
N ASN A 24 0.95 6.70 20.94
CA ASN A 24 2.16 6.29 20.23
C ASN A 24 2.87 5.13 20.95
N ASP A 25 2.65 4.96 22.26
CA ASP A 25 3.13 3.79 23.00
C ASP A 25 2.22 2.56 22.76
N ALA A 26 0.97 2.76 22.33
CA ALA A 26 0.00 1.69 22.14
C ALA A 26 0.16 0.97 20.80
N PHE A 27 0.41 1.73 19.72
CA PHE A 27 0.46 1.19 18.36
C PHE A 27 1.46 0.03 18.16
N PRO A 28 2.78 0.19 18.45
CA PRO A 28 3.75 -0.87 18.20
C PRO A 28 3.54 -2.12 19.07
N LEU A 29 2.82 -1.99 20.19
CA LEU A 29 2.57 -3.11 21.11
C LEU A 29 1.27 -3.85 20.79
N ILE A 30 0.27 -3.15 20.27
CA ILE A 30 -1.03 -3.73 19.89
C ILE A 30 -0.96 -4.37 18.50
N VAL A 31 -0.08 -3.84 17.64
CA VAL A 31 0.08 -4.27 16.25
C VAL A 31 1.42 -5.01 16.06
N ALA A 32 2.01 -5.55 17.15
CA ALA A 32 3.38 -6.06 17.24
C ALA A 32 3.79 -7.15 16.23
N ASP A 33 2.85 -7.95 15.73
CA ASP A 33 3.11 -8.94 14.65
C ASP A 33 3.22 -8.33 13.25
N VAL A 34 2.94 -7.03 13.15
CA VAL A 34 3.05 -6.28 11.92
C VAL A 34 4.25 -5.36 12.10
N ASP A 35 5.39 -5.70 11.46
CA ASP A 35 6.48 -4.77 11.17
C ASP A 35 5.88 -3.40 10.77
N ALA A 36 5.84 -2.48 11.73
CA ALA A 36 4.92 -1.34 11.77
C ALA A 36 5.29 -0.22 10.79
N SER A 37 6.34 -0.41 10.01
CA SER A 37 6.71 0.51 8.94
C SER A 37 6.73 -0.22 7.60
N VAL A 38 5.65 -0.10 6.84
CA VAL A 38 5.69 -0.32 5.39
C VAL A 38 6.37 0.91 4.79
N ASN A 39 7.71 0.96 4.86
CA ASN A 39 8.49 2.06 4.28
C ASN A 39 8.58 1.87 2.76
N SER A 40 8.23 2.90 1.97
CA SER A 40 8.29 2.90 0.50
C SER A 40 9.68 3.21 -0.08
N LYS A 41 10.73 3.27 0.76
CA LYS A 41 12.10 3.59 0.34
C LYS A 41 12.68 2.49 -0.55
N VAL A 42 12.26 2.49 -1.80
CA VAL A 42 12.77 1.64 -2.87
C VAL A 42 13.72 2.48 -3.71
N SER A 43 14.96 2.00 -3.90
CA SER A 43 15.88 2.68 -4.82
C SER A 43 15.38 2.49 -6.25
N LEU A 44 15.23 3.61 -6.97
CA LEU A 44 14.83 3.62 -8.38
C LEU A 44 16.01 3.96 -9.31
N GLU A 45 17.23 3.98 -8.78
CA GLU A 45 18.44 4.35 -9.53
C GLU A 45 18.69 3.36 -10.69
N ASP A 46 18.63 2.06 -10.41
CA ASP A 46 18.80 1.02 -11.42
C ASP A 46 17.63 1.00 -12.43
N VAL A 47 16.44 1.39 -11.99
CA VAL A 47 15.26 1.50 -12.88
C VAL A 47 15.43 2.67 -13.85
N ALA A 48 15.96 3.81 -13.39
CA ALA A 48 16.11 5.00 -14.23
C ALA A 48 17.13 4.81 -15.36
N GLN A 49 18.00 3.80 -15.26
CA GLN A 49 19.02 3.48 -16.27
C GLN A 49 18.47 2.63 -17.44
N THR A 50 17.27 2.07 -17.31
CA THR A 50 16.64 1.28 -18.38
C THR A 50 15.64 2.12 -19.19
N GLU A 51 15.48 1.84 -20.49
CA GLU A 51 14.54 2.58 -21.36
C GLU A 51 13.09 2.48 -20.85
N LEU A 52 12.66 1.26 -20.51
CA LEU A 52 11.34 1.02 -19.93
C LEU A 52 11.21 1.63 -18.53
N GLY A 53 12.27 1.59 -17.72
CA GLY A 53 12.26 2.16 -16.39
C GLY A 53 12.19 3.68 -16.40
N ALA A 54 12.86 4.35 -17.34
CA ALA A 54 12.70 5.78 -17.58
C ALA A 54 11.24 6.11 -17.97
N LYS A 55 10.66 5.37 -18.92
CA LYS A 55 9.27 5.53 -19.41
C LYS A 55 8.24 5.38 -18.28
N TYR A 56 8.45 4.45 -17.35
CA TYR A 56 7.46 4.12 -16.32
C TYR A 56 7.81 4.55 -14.89
N SER A 57 8.94 5.24 -14.69
CA SER A 57 9.38 5.74 -13.39
C SER A 57 8.29 6.52 -12.64
N THR A 58 7.56 7.39 -13.33
CA THR A 58 6.46 8.18 -12.74
C THR A 58 5.30 7.31 -12.26
N LYS A 59 5.03 6.19 -12.93
CA LYS A 59 3.97 5.23 -12.53
C LYS A 59 4.36 4.49 -11.26
N ILE A 60 5.60 4.04 -11.17
CA ILE A 60 6.14 3.40 -9.96
C ILE A 60 6.15 4.38 -8.79
N LYS A 61 6.61 5.62 -9.02
CA LYS A 61 6.56 6.69 -8.00
C LYS A 61 5.14 6.94 -7.51
N GLY A 62 4.15 6.90 -8.41
CA GLY A 62 2.73 6.96 -8.05
C GLY A 62 2.32 5.84 -7.10
N LEU A 63 2.66 4.58 -7.43
CA LEU A 63 2.36 3.43 -6.54
C LEU A 63 3.02 3.56 -5.16
N LEU A 64 4.27 4.00 -5.11
CA LEU A 64 4.99 4.21 -3.85
C LEU A 64 4.37 5.34 -3.02
N PHE A 65 3.93 6.43 -3.67
CA PHE A 65 3.23 7.53 -3.00
C PHE A 65 1.89 7.08 -2.41
N GLU A 66 1.09 6.33 -3.17
CA GLU A 66 -0.18 5.79 -2.67
C GLU A 66 0.04 4.80 -1.51
N LEU A 67 1.09 3.98 -1.58
CA LEU A 67 1.49 3.09 -0.49
C LEU A 67 1.80 3.87 0.80
N ASP A 68 2.56 4.96 0.71
CA ASP A 68 2.87 5.81 1.86
C ASP A 68 1.64 6.50 2.43
N SER A 69 0.79 7.03 1.54
CA SER A 69 -0.49 7.65 1.92
C SER A 69 -1.39 6.67 2.66
N ALA A 70 -1.54 5.44 2.14
CA ALA A 70 -2.33 4.40 2.78
C ALA A 70 -1.74 3.99 4.14
N ASN A 71 -0.41 3.85 4.24
CA ASN A 71 0.25 3.54 5.50
C ASN A 71 0.05 4.64 6.57
N GLN A 72 0.11 5.92 6.16
CA GLN A 72 -0.21 7.04 7.05
C GLN A 72 -1.67 7.04 7.49
N ASN A 73 -2.60 6.72 6.58
CA ASN A 73 -4.02 6.64 6.90
C ASN A 73 -4.32 5.55 7.93
N ILE A 74 -3.67 4.38 7.87
CA ILE A 74 -3.80 3.33 8.89
C ILE A 74 -3.36 3.84 10.28
N MET A 75 -2.25 4.58 10.33
CA MET A 75 -1.78 5.19 11.58
C MET A 75 -2.80 6.18 12.16
N ILE A 76 -3.44 6.97 11.31
CA ILE A 76 -4.49 7.93 11.70
C ILE A 76 -5.73 7.18 12.19
N GLU A 77 -6.16 6.13 11.47
CA GLU A 77 -7.30 5.30 11.85
C GLU A 77 -7.10 4.64 13.21
N PHE A 78 -5.94 4.03 13.44
CA PHE A 78 -5.61 3.48 14.75
C PHE A 78 -5.71 4.54 15.84
N ARG A 79 -5.17 5.74 15.61
CA ARG A 79 -5.23 6.83 16.59
C ARG A 79 -6.66 7.25 16.89
N ALA A 80 -7.53 7.33 15.89
CA ALA A 80 -8.93 7.64 16.09
C ALA A 80 -9.64 6.55 16.91
N VAL A 81 -9.49 5.29 16.51
CA VAL A 81 -10.08 4.10 17.16
C VAL A 81 -9.63 3.98 18.62
N TYR A 82 -8.33 4.14 18.86
CA TYR A 82 -7.77 4.06 20.20
C TYR A 82 -8.21 5.24 21.08
N SER A 83 -8.39 6.45 20.53
CA SER A 83 -8.90 7.59 21.30
C SER A 83 -10.32 7.34 21.81
N VAL A 84 -11.18 6.73 21.00
CA VAL A 84 -12.54 6.31 21.40
C VAL A 84 -12.50 5.24 22.48
N TYR A 85 -11.64 4.22 22.32
CA TYR A 85 -11.42 3.21 23.36
C TYR A 85 -10.90 3.79 24.66
N GLN A 86 -9.95 4.72 24.60
CA GLN A 86 -9.35 5.34 25.77
C GLN A 86 -10.36 6.16 26.59
N GLY A 87 -11.33 6.79 25.93
CA GLY A 87 -12.41 7.54 26.59
C GLY A 87 -13.36 6.65 27.39
N GLU A 88 -13.73 5.48 26.84
CA GLU A 88 -14.61 4.52 27.51
C GLU A 88 -14.19 3.06 27.24
N PRO A 89 -13.17 2.54 27.97
CA PRO A 89 -12.59 1.23 27.66
C PRO A 89 -13.57 0.08 27.83
N CYS A 90 -14.47 0.18 28.82
CA CYS A 90 -15.45 -0.86 29.13
C CYS A 90 -16.56 -0.96 28.07
N GLY A 91 -17.03 0.19 27.56
CA GLY A 91 -18.07 0.24 26.54
C GLY A 91 -17.54 -0.09 25.14
N ASN A 92 -16.28 0.29 24.86
CA ASN A 92 -15.72 0.23 23.51
C ASN A 92 -14.74 -0.92 23.28
N ALA A 93 -14.51 -1.82 24.24
CA ALA A 93 -13.55 -2.92 24.11
C ALA A 93 -13.80 -3.80 22.87
N LYS A 94 -15.05 -4.21 22.62
CA LYS A 94 -15.40 -5.05 21.46
C LYS A 94 -15.23 -4.30 20.14
N PHE A 95 -15.66 -3.05 20.09
CA PHE A 95 -15.45 -2.16 18.93
C PHE A 95 -13.96 -2.00 18.62
N PHE A 96 -13.16 -1.73 19.67
CA PHE A 96 -11.72 -1.60 19.57
C PHE A 96 -11.09 -2.87 19.00
N SER A 97 -11.38 -4.05 19.56
CA SER A 97 -10.86 -5.32 19.06
C SER A 97 -11.23 -5.59 17.60
N ALA A 98 -12.47 -5.31 17.19
CA ALA A 98 -12.90 -5.48 15.81
C ALA A 98 -12.12 -4.56 14.85
N LYS A 99 -11.98 -3.28 15.21
CA LYS A 99 -11.24 -2.30 14.39
C LYS A 99 -9.74 -2.58 14.33
N ILE A 100 -9.16 -3.07 15.41
CA ILE A 100 -7.76 -3.52 15.39
C ILE A 100 -7.57 -4.70 14.44
N ALA A 101 -8.50 -5.66 14.40
CA ALA A 101 -8.42 -6.76 13.44
C ALA A 101 -8.48 -6.26 11.98
N GLU A 102 -9.34 -5.28 11.67
CA GLU A 102 -9.40 -4.62 10.36
C GLU A 102 -8.07 -3.92 10.02
N ILE A 103 -7.52 -3.13 10.95
CA ILE A 103 -6.23 -2.44 10.80
C ILE A 103 -5.09 -3.44 10.53
N ILE A 104 -5.04 -4.56 11.26
CA ILE A 104 -4.03 -5.60 11.07
C ILE A 104 -4.13 -6.19 9.66
N GLU A 105 -5.34 -6.47 9.19
CA GLU A 105 -5.56 -7.02 7.86
C GLU A 105 -5.17 -6.04 6.75
N ASP A 106 -5.53 -4.76 6.91
CA ASP A 106 -5.12 -3.70 5.99
C ASP A 106 -3.59 -3.56 5.93
N HIS A 107 -2.91 -3.67 7.07
CA HIS A 107 -1.45 -3.64 7.12
C HIS A 107 -0.81 -4.82 6.39
N LYS A 108 -1.37 -6.03 6.49
CA LYS A 108 -0.89 -7.19 5.72
C LYS A 108 -1.06 -6.95 4.22
N ASN A 109 -2.19 -6.39 3.82
CA ASN A 109 -2.44 -6.06 2.41
C ASN A 109 -1.47 -5.00 1.89
N LEU A 110 -1.16 -3.96 2.67
CA LEU A 110 -0.12 -2.98 2.31
C LEU A 110 1.27 -3.62 2.20
N ARG A 111 1.61 -4.58 3.06
CA ARG A 111 2.88 -5.32 2.95
C ARG A 111 2.93 -6.12 1.64
N HIS A 112 1.86 -6.83 1.30
CA HIS A 112 1.80 -7.57 0.03
C HIS A 112 1.90 -6.63 -1.18
N LEU A 113 1.22 -5.47 -1.13
CA LEU A 113 1.33 -4.44 -2.15
C LEU A 113 2.77 -3.96 -2.30
N LYS A 114 3.43 -3.62 -1.19
CA LYS A 114 4.85 -3.23 -1.17
C LYS A 114 5.72 -4.28 -1.85
N THR A 115 5.61 -5.55 -1.47
CA THR A 115 6.38 -6.64 -2.06
C THR A 115 6.15 -6.76 -3.57
N LYS A 116 4.90 -6.57 -4.05
CA LYS A 116 4.62 -6.56 -5.49
C LYS A 116 5.28 -5.38 -6.21
N ILE A 117 5.25 -4.19 -5.61
CA ILE A 117 5.90 -2.99 -6.17
C ILE A 117 7.42 -3.18 -6.22
N GLU A 118 8.03 -3.69 -5.16
CA GLU A 118 9.47 -4.00 -5.10
C GLU A 118 9.86 -5.04 -6.14
N GLY A 119 9.08 -6.11 -6.28
CA GLY A 119 9.30 -7.11 -7.33
C GLY A 119 9.21 -6.52 -8.74
N LEU A 120 8.24 -5.66 -9.00
CA LEU A 120 8.11 -4.96 -10.29
C LEU A 120 9.32 -4.06 -10.56
N VAL A 121 9.78 -3.33 -9.54
CA VAL A 121 11.00 -2.49 -9.63
C VAL A 121 12.23 -3.33 -9.94
N SER A 122 12.45 -4.44 -9.22
CA SER A 122 13.60 -5.31 -9.44
C SER A 122 13.63 -5.91 -10.85
N ILE A 123 12.49 -6.43 -11.33
CA ILE A 123 12.42 -7.01 -12.68
C ILE A 123 12.64 -5.93 -13.75
N LEU A 124 12.11 -4.72 -13.53
CA LEU A 124 12.28 -3.60 -14.46
C LEU A 124 13.73 -3.09 -14.53
N GLY A 125 14.41 -2.99 -13.39
CA GLY A 125 15.84 -2.63 -13.33
C GLY A 125 16.75 -3.69 -13.98
N ALA A 126 16.36 -4.96 -13.92
CA ALA A 126 17.08 -6.05 -14.57
C ALA A 126 16.79 -6.21 -16.07
N ASN A 127 16.00 -5.33 -16.69
CA ASN A 127 15.47 -5.51 -18.06
C ASN A 127 14.75 -6.85 -18.28
N GLY A 128 14.22 -7.45 -17.20
CA GLY A 128 13.60 -8.77 -17.20
C GLY A 128 12.13 -8.79 -17.63
N ILE A 129 11.57 -7.64 -18.03
CA ILE A 129 10.16 -7.51 -18.38
C ILE A 129 9.98 -6.70 -19.67
N SER A 130 9.05 -7.14 -20.51
CA SER A 130 8.62 -6.38 -21.69
C SER A 130 7.65 -5.26 -21.30
N GLU A 131 7.45 -4.29 -22.20
CA GLU A 131 6.43 -3.24 -22.02
C GLU A 131 5.05 -3.81 -21.66
N LYS A 132 4.59 -4.79 -22.45
CA LYS A 132 3.31 -5.47 -22.19
C LYS A 132 3.28 -6.15 -20.82
N GLY A 133 4.40 -6.77 -20.42
CA GLY A 133 4.54 -7.37 -19.09
C GLY A 133 4.40 -6.33 -17.98
N PHE A 134 5.04 -5.17 -18.13
CA PHE A 134 4.96 -4.07 -17.17
C PHE A 134 3.51 -3.57 -17.03
N VAL A 135 2.84 -3.30 -18.15
CA VAL A 135 1.46 -2.81 -18.15
C VAL A 135 0.52 -3.80 -17.45
N ASN A 136 0.67 -5.10 -17.75
CA ASN A 136 -0.12 -6.14 -17.10
C ASN A 136 0.13 -6.22 -15.58
N ALA A 137 1.40 -6.16 -15.16
CA ALA A 137 1.75 -6.18 -13.73
C ALA A 137 1.23 -4.94 -12.99
N TYR A 138 1.35 -3.77 -13.61
CA TYR A 138 0.80 -2.52 -13.07
C TYR A 138 -0.73 -2.57 -12.91
N LEU A 139 -1.40 -3.14 -13.91
CA LEU A 139 -2.85 -3.35 -13.87
C LEU A 139 -3.27 -4.37 -12.82
N ASP A 140 -2.53 -5.46 -12.66
CA ASP A 140 -2.77 -6.44 -11.60
C ASP A 140 -2.68 -5.79 -10.21
N ILE A 141 -1.63 -4.99 -9.98
CA ILE A 141 -1.45 -4.25 -8.73
C ILE A 141 -2.62 -3.30 -8.48
N THR A 142 -2.95 -2.45 -9.44
CA THR A 142 -4.00 -1.43 -9.27
C THR A 142 -5.40 -2.02 -9.15
N ASN A 143 -5.68 -3.16 -9.79
CA ASN A 143 -6.95 -3.87 -9.63
C ASN A 143 -7.04 -4.63 -8.31
N SER A 144 -5.98 -5.35 -7.93
CA SER A 144 -5.93 -6.15 -6.70
C SER A 144 -5.94 -5.29 -5.43
N TYR A 145 -5.34 -4.10 -5.50
CA TYR A 145 -5.18 -3.19 -4.37
C TYR A 145 -5.93 -1.86 -4.58
N GLY A 146 -7.00 -1.86 -5.36
CA GLY A 146 -7.77 -0.65 -5.70
C GLY A 146 -8.39 0.08 -4.49
N LYS A 147 -8.46 -0.57 -3.31
CA LYS A 147 -8.79 0.08 -2.04
C LYS A 147 -7.72 1.10 -1.61
N TYR A 148 -6.46 0.82 -1.89
CA TYR A 148 -5.30 1.62 -1.48
C TYR A 148 -4.67 2.41 -2.64
N VAL A 149 -4.97 2.02 -3.89
CA VAL A 149 -4.48 2.68 -5.10
C VAL A 149 -5.69 3.16 -5.91
N PRO A 150 -6.01 4.46 -5.91
CA PRO A 150 -7.21 4.97 -6.58
C PRO A 150 -7.24 4.66 -8.09
N LYS A 151 -8.36 4.11 -8.57
CA LYS A 151 -8.56 3.74 -9.99
C LYS A 151 -8.52 4.92 -10.97
N GLN A 152 -8.76 6.15 -10.50
CA GLN A 152 -8.85 7.35 -11.34
C GLN A 152 -7.51 7.75 -11.98
N ALA A 153 -6.36 7.46 -11.36
CA ALA A 153 -5.05 7.63 -11.97
C ALA A 153 -4.69 6.50 -12.98
N THR A 154 -5.47 5.42 -12.94
CA THR A 154 -5.19 4.15 -13.63
C THR A 154 -5.99 4.04 -14.92
N GLN A 155 -7.28 4.35 -14.91
CA GLN A 155 -8.16 4.10 -16.07
C GLN A 155 -7.95 5.06 -17.25
N ALA A 156 -7.73 6.36 -17.00
CA ALA A 156 -7.55 7.32 -18.08
C ALA A 156 -6.25 7.10 -18.88
N LYS A 157 -5.17 6.68 -18.20
CA LYS A 157 -3.85 6.47 -18.84
C LYS A 157 -3.61 5.04 -19.33
N VAL A 158 -4.29 4.03 -18.76
CA VAL A 158 -4.21 2.66 -19.29
C VAL A 158 -4.96 2.55 -20.62
N HIS A 159 -6.08 3.26 -20.79
CA HIS A 159 -6.76 3.29 -22.08
C HIS A 159 -5.85 3.88 -23.16
N GLU A 160 -5.20 5.01 -22.85
CA GLU A 160 -4.20 5.67 -23.71
C GLU A 160 -3.04 4.72 -24.07
N MET A 161 -2.46 4.03 -23.07
CA MET A 161 -1.33 3.11 -23.28
C MET A 161 -1.74 1.81 -24.01
N ALA A 162 -2.96 1.33 -23.83
CA ALA A 162 -3.50 0.18 -24.56
C ALA A 162 -3.80 0.55 -26.02
N GLU A 163 -4.27 1.77 -26.28
CA GLU A 163 -4.51 2.32 -27.62
C GLU A 163 -3.19 2.56 -28.37
N GLU A 164 -2.17 3.15 -27.73
CA GLU A 164 -0.83 3.34 -28.32
C GLU A 164 -0.16 2.00 -28.65
N SER A 165 -0.29 0.98 -27.79
CA SER A 165 0.25 -0.35 -28.06
C SER A 165 -0.46 -1.07 -29.21
N LEU A 166 -1.74 -0.77 -29.45
CA LEU A 166 -2.50 -1.29 -30.60
C LEU A 166 -2.14 -0.56 -31.90
N ASP A 167 -1.84 0.73 -31.82
CA ASP A 167 -1.47 1.55 -32.99
C ASP A 167 -0.06 1.25 -33.51
N TRP A 168 0.89 0.96 -32.61
CA TRP A 168 2.23 0.46 -32.97
C TRP A 168 2.18 -0.89 -33.72
N GLN A 169 1.21 -1.76 -33.42
CA GLN A 169 1.04 -3.03 -34.14
C GLN A 169 0.48 -2.85 -35.55
N LYS A 170 -0.32 -1.80 -35.79
CA LYS A 170 -0.86 -1.48 -37.12
C LYS A 170 0.22 -0.87 -38.02
N THR A 171 1.02 0.04 -37.50
CA THR A 171 2.13 0.66 -38.23
C THR A 171 3.23 -0.34 -38.62
N LYS A 172 3.51 -1.35 -37.80
CA LYS A 172 4.43 -2.44 -38.17
C LYS A 172 3.89 -3.44 -39.20
N LYS A 173 2.57 -3.62 -39.27
CA LYS A 173 1.95 -4.51 -40.28
C LYS A 173 1.76 -3.82 -41.64
N GLY A 174 1.63 -2.49 -41.67
CA GLY A 174 1.52 -1.72 -42.92
C GLY A 174 2.86 -1.45 -43.63
N GLY A 175 4.00 -1.53 -42.93
CA GLY A 175 5.32 -1.27 -43.51
C GLY A 175 5.99 -2.47 -44.21
N ASN A 176 5.34 -3.64 -44.28
CA ASN A 176 5.89 -4.83 -44.91
C ASN A 176 5.25 -5.16 -46.27
N ASP A 177 4.35 -4.31 -46.78
CA ASP A 177 3.63 -4.53 -48.05
C ASP A 177 4.04 -3.56 -49.17
N GLU A 178 5.10 -2.74 -49.01
CA GLU A 178 5.56 -1.78 -50.03
C GLU A 178 6.96 -2.05 -50.61
N ASP A 179 7.50 -3.26 -50.46
CA ASP A 179 8.66 -3.71 -51.25
C ASP A 179 8.35 -5.08 -51.90
N ASN A 180 7.63 -5.06 -53.02
CA ASN A 180 7.65 -6.13 -54.03
C ASN A 180 7.29 -5.59 -55.42
#